data_AF-A0A6N6VE93-F1
#
_entry.id   AF-A0A6N6VE93-F1
#
_cell.length_a   1.000
_cell.length_b   1.000
_cell.length_c   1.000
_cell.angle_alpha   90.00
_cell.angle_beta   90.00
_cell.angle_gamma   90.00
#
_symmetry.space_group_name_H-M   'P 1'
#
loop_
_entity.id
_entity.type
_entity.pdbx_description
1 polymer ?
#
loop_
_entity_poly.entity_id
_entity_poly.type
_entity_poly.pdbx_seq_one_letter_code
_entity_poly.pdbx_strand_id
1 'polypeptide(L)' 'MTIETKRIYEITRDKFHGVFSNRKYDILCEFREEPFAVIEYDNKLIKVELYQVEFIEEEQND' A
#
# COMPACT_ATOMS: atom_id res chain seq x y z
N MET A 1 -22.71 -15.97 0.11
CA MET A 1 -21.25 -16.00 -0.09
C MET A 1 -20.89 -14.65 -0.70
N THR A 2 -20.33 -13.73 0.09
CA THR A 2 -19.88 -12.42 -0.38
C THR A 2 -18.42 -12.58 -0.76
N ILE A 3 -18.12 -12.44 -2.06
CA ILE A 3 -16.75 -12.38 -2.53
C ILE A 3 -16.28 -10.95 -2.22
N GLU A 4 -15.41 -10.79 -1.22
CA GLU A 4 -14.76 -9.51 -0.97
C GLU A 4 -13.76 -9.26 -2.09
N THR A 5 -14.13 -8.45 -3.08
CA THR A 5 -13.22 -7.98 -4.11
C THR A 5 -12.33 -6.90 -3.52
N LYS A 6 -11.08 -7.26 -3.19
CA LYS A 6 -10.07 -6.29 -2.76
C LYS A 6 -9.63 -5.45 -3.96
N ARG A 7 -9.60 -4.12 -3.80
CA ARG A 7 -9.20 -3.15 -4.85
C ARG A 7 -7.69 -3.17 -5.06
N ILE A 8 -7.26 -3.12 -6.32
CA ILE A 8 -5.89 -2.80 -6.74
C ILE A 8 -5.83 -1.30 -7.10
N TYR A 9 -4.75 -0.63 -6.71
CA TYR A 9 -4.48 0.78 -6.96
C TYR A 9 -3.33 0.89 -7.96
N GLU A 10 -3.68 1.28 -9.17
CA GLU A 10 -2.74 1.65 -10.22
C GLU A 10 -2.22 3.07 -9.97
N ILE A 11 -0.91 3.21 -9.75
CA ILE A 11 -0.26 4.49 -9.47
C ILE A 11 1.05 4.63 -10.23
N THR A 12 1.49 5.86 -10.44
CA THR A 12 2.84 6.20 -10.88
C THR A 12 3.81 6.18 -9.69
N ARG A 13 5.12 6.09 -9.96
CA ARG A 13 6.14 5.94 -8.90
C ARG A 13 6.28 7.18 -8.00
N ASP A 14 6.03 8.38 -8.53
CA ASP A 14 6.01 9.64 -7.79
C ASP A 14 4.92 9.67 -6.69
N LYS A 15 3.83 8.92 -6.88
CA LYS A 15 2.73 8.79 -5.92
C LYS A 15 2.96 7.72 -4.84
N PHE A 16 4.11 7.06 -4.85
CA PHE A 16 4.45 6.04 -3.87
C PHE A 16 5.38 6.62 -2.79
N HIS A 17 4.91 6.63 -1.54
CA HIS A 17 5.62 7.25 -0.42
C HIS A 17 6.48 6.27 0.38
N GLY A 18 6.31 4.96 0.16
CA GLY A 18 7.12 3.92 0.78
C GLY A 18 6.33 2.85 1.51
N VAL A 19 7.07 1.89 2.08
CA VAL A 19 6.56 0.82 2.93
C VAL A 19 6.88 1.14 4.38
N PHE A 20 5.88 0.97 5.23
CA PHE A 20 5.96 1.22 6.67
C PHE A 20 5.43 0.00 7.41
N SER A 21 5.88 -0.21 8.64
CA SER A 21 5.39 -1.28 9.50
C SER A 21 4.74 -0.68 10.73
N ASN A 22 3.53 -1.13 11.07
CA ASN A 22 3.01 -0.87 12.40
C ASN A 22 3.71 -1.82 13.35
N ARG A 23 4.46 -1.28 14.32
CA ARG A 23 4.83 -2.06 15.49
C ARG A 23 3.65 -2.10 16.43
N LYS A 24 2.97 -3.25 16.51
CA LYS A 24 1.99 -3.50 17.56
C LYS A 24 2.59 -4.45 18.58
N TYR A 25 2.41 -4.11 19.86
CA TYR A 25 2.62 -5.04 20.95
C TYR A 25 1.48 -6.04 20.93
N ASP A 26 1.79 -7.30 20.63
CA ASP A 26 0.83 -8.39 20.86
C ASP A 26 0.78 -8.74 22.36
N ILE A 27 -0.32 -9.34 22.81
CA ILE A 27 -0.57 -9.76 24.20
C ILE A 27 0.53 -10.72 24.71
N LEU A 28 1.23 -11.38 23.78
CA LEU A 28 2.34 -12.29 24.04
C LEU A 28 3.72 -11.62 24.08
N CYS A 29 3.79 -10.28 24.00
CA CYS A 29 5.04 -9.52 23.87
C CYS A 29 5.90 -9.88 22.64
N GLU A 30 5.29 -10.51 21.63
CA GLU A 30 5.91 -10.75 20.33
C GLU A 30 5.66 -9.53 19.44
N PHE A 31 6.71 -9.00 18.81
CA PHE A 31 6.57 -7.95 17.81
C PHE A 31 5.98 -8.56 16.54
N ARG A 32 4.71 -8.25 16.25
CA ARG A 32 4.16 -8.45 14.91
C ARG A 32 4.36 -7.16 14.12
N GLU A 33 5.21 -7.24 13.12
CA GLU A 33 5.35 -6.19 12.12
C GLU A 33 4.44 -6.53 10.93
N GLU A 34 3.37 -5.77 10.77
CA GLU A 34 2.50 -5.85 9.59
C GLU A 34 2.85 -4.70 8.64
N PRO A 35 3.57 -4.97 7.55
CA PRO A 35 3.96 -3.94 6.60
C PRO A 35 2.78 -3.51 5.73
N PHE A 36 2.71 -2.21 5.43
CA PHE A 36 1.73 -1.59 4.55
C PHE A 36 2.40 -0.54 3.67
N ALA A 37 1.83 -0.29 2.49
CA ALA A 37 2.27 0.78 1.61
C ALA A 37 1.50 2.07 1.90
N VAL A 38 2.16 3.21 1.75
CA VAL A 38 1.53 4.53 1.73
C VAL A 38 1.60 5.08 0.31
N ILE A 39 0.44 5.44 -0.23
CA ILE A 39 0.30 5.94 -1.60
C ILE A 39 -0.53 7.22 -1.61
N GLU A 40 -0.30 8.09 -2.58
CA GLU A 40 -1.17 9.20 -2.91
C GLU A 40 -2.21 8.76 -3.94
N TYR A 41 -3.48 8.84 -3.56
CA TYR A 41 -4.62 8.52 -4.42
C TYR A 41 -5.75 9.51 -4.17
N ASP A 42 -6.37 10.04 -5.24
CA ASP A 42 -7.39 11.09 -5.15
C ASP A 42 -6.97 12.30 -4.27
N ASN A 43 -5.71 12.74 -4.41
CA ASN A 43 -5.07 13.81 -3.63
C ASN A 43 -5.07 13.56 -2.10
N LYS A 44 -5.07 12.29 -1.68
CA LYS A 44 -4.99 11.88 -0.28
C LYS A 44 -3.96 10.79 -0.09
N LEU A 45 -3.27 10.84 1.05
CA LEU A 45 -2.43 9.74 1.49
C LEU A 45 -3.28 8.64 2.12
N ILE A 46 -3.20 7.44 1.58
CA ILE A 46 -3.90 6.26 2.08
C ILE A 46 -2.92 5.14 2.41
N LYS A 47 -3.32 4.27 3.36
CA LYS A 47 -2.59 3.05 3.71
C LYS A 47 -3.25 1.87 3.00
N VAL A 48 -2.45 1.03 2.34
CA VAL A 48 -2.93 -0.15 1.59
C VAL A 48 -2.05 -1.36 1.87
N GLU A 49 -2.59 -2.56 1.67
CA GLU A 49 -1.79 -3.79 1.71
C GLU A 49 -0.81 -3.81 0.53
N LEU A 50 0.37 -4.43 0.70
CA LEU A 50 1.44 -4.34 -0.29
C LEU A 50 1.06 -4.85 -1.69
N TYR A 51 0.26 -5.91 -1.78
CA TYR A 51 -0.18 -6.46 -3.08
C TYR A 51 -1.26 -5.61 -3.75
N GLN A 52 -1.79 -4.59 -3.08
CA GLN A 52 -2.80 -3.70 -3.67
C GLN A 52 -2.17 -2.58 -4.50
N VAL A 53 -0.85 -2.50 -4.60
CA VAL A 53 -0.16 -1.46 -5.37
C VAL A 53 0.33 -2.04 -6.69
N GLU A 54 -0.07 -1.42 -7.79
CA GLU A 54 0.43 -1.73 -9.14
C GLU A 54 1.02 -0.45 -9.75
N PHE A 55 2.25 -0.55 -10.27
CA PHE A 55 2.90 0.59 -10.89
C PHE A 55 2.59 0.63 -12.37
N ILE A 56 2.02 1.73 -12.84
CA ILE A 56 1.88 1.99 -14.27
C ILE A 56 3.20 2.57 -14.80
N GLU A 57 3.61 2.13 -15.98
CA GLU A 57 4.77 2.71 -16.67
C GLU A 57 4.39 4.10 -17.19
N GLU A 58 5.24 5.10 -16.90
CA GLU A 58 5.16 6.37 -17.60
C GLU A 58 5.78 6.19 -18.98
N GLU A 59 5.02 6.38 -20.05
CA GLU A 59 5.57 6.44 -21.40
C GLU A 59 6.66 7.53 -21.42
N GLN A 60 7.93 7.12 -21.54
CA GLN A 60 9.03 8.02 -21.79
C GLN A 60 8.84 8.61 -23.19
N ASN A 61 8.21 9.79 -23.26
CA ASN A 61 8.27 10.61 -24.45
C ASN A 61 9.65 11.29 -24.48
N ASP A 62 10.59 10.68 -25.19
CA ASP A 62 11.87 11.26 -25.62
C ASP A 62 11.67 12.32 -26.72
#